data_AF-A0A8S3TQ76-F1
#
_entry.id   AF-A0A8S3TQ76-F1
#
_cell.length_a   1.000
_cell.length_b   1.000
_cell.length_c   1.000
_cell.angle_alpha   90.00
_cell.angle_beta   90.00
_cell.angle_gamma   90.00
#
_symmetry.space_group_name_H-M   'P 1'
#
loop_
_entity.id
_entity.type
_entity.pdbx_description
1 polymer ?
#
loop_
_entity_poly.entity_id
_entity_poly.type
_entity_poly.pdbx_seq_one_letter_code
_entity_poly.pdbx_strand_id
1 'polypeptide(L)'
;MRQSTVIGMTTTCAARYQSVLQEIRPRIVVVEEAAEVLEAHIVSTLSRGCEHVVLIGDHKQLKPSPTVYKLATKYNLEISLFERMICNNMAYDCLQFQHRMRPDISKMLRKIYPELKDDDAVKGYQDVKGISSNVFFIDHTYEETSEDDLKSLKRP
;
A
#
# COMPACT_ATOMS: atom_id res chain seq x y z
N MET A 1 -10.39 25.77 8.98
CA MET A 1 -10.49 24.38 9.47
C MET A 1 -11.63 24.14 10.45
N ARG A 2 -11.97 25.04 11.39
CA ARG A 2 -13.05 24.81 12.38
C ARG A 2 -14.47 24.55 11.82
N GLN A 3 -14.72 24.83 10.54
CA GLN A 3 -16.00 24.56 9.86
C GLN A 3 -15.95 23.35 8.92
N SER A 4 -14.77 22.74 8.72
CA SER A 4 -14.61 21.62 7.80
C SER A 4 -14.90 20.30 8.52
N THR A 5 -15.79 19.47 7.96
CA THR A 5 -16.13 18.16 8.52
C THR A 5 -15.11 17.08 8.14
N VAL A 6 -14.42 17.27 7.01
CA VAL A 6 -13.41 16.34 6.48
C VAL A 6 -12.14 17.13 6.15
N ILE A 7 -10.98 16.57 6.51
CA ILE A 7 -9.67 17.14 6.24
C ILE A 7 -8.82 16.05 5.59
N GLY A 8 -8.37 16.29 4.35
CA GLY A 8 -7.45 15.41 3.64
C GLY A 8 -6.01 15.95 3.69
N MET A 9 -5.05 15.07 3.89
CA MET A 9 -3.61 15.40 3.86
C MET A 9 -2.78 14.15 3.57
N THR A 10 -1.60 14.34 3.00
CA THR A 10 -0.61 13.26 2.87
C THR A 10 0.01 12.95 4.22
N THR A 11 0.53 11.73 4.40
CA THR A 11 1.11 11.28 5.67
C THR A 11 2.31 12.12 6.10
N THR A 12 3.15 12.55 5.16
CA THR A 12 4.25 13.48 5.41
C THR A 12 3.77 14.84 5.88
N CYS A 13 2.71 15.38 5.26
CA CYS A 13 2.10 16.64 5.72
C CYS A 13 1.48 16.48 7.10
N ALA A 14 0.79 15.37 7.36
CA ALA A 14 0.19 15.11 8.67
C ALA A 14 1.24 15.05 9.79
N ALA A 15 2.38 14.40 9.52
CA ALA A 15 3.52 14.39 10.45
C ALA A 15 4.11 15.78 10.65
N ARG A 16 4.21 16.60 9.59
CA ARG A 16 4.71 17.98 9.67
C ARG A 16 3.78 18.90 10.45
N TYR A 17 2.46 18.76 10.27
CA TYR A 17 1.44 19.59 10.90
C TYR A 17 0.84 18.94 12.15
N GLN A 18 1.66 18.15 12.87
CA GLN A 18 1.25 17.44 14.08
C GLN A 18 0.58 18.36 15.10
N SER A 19 1.15 19.54 15.38
CA SER A 19 0.59 20.51 16.34
C SER A 19 -0.83 20.94 15.98
N VAL A 20 -1.09 21.18 14.70
CA VAL A 20 -2.41 21.53 14.18
C VAL A 20 -3.39 20.38 14.37
N LEU A 21 -2.98 19.14 14.10
CA LEU A 21 -3.81 17.95 14.34
C LEU A 21 -4.13 17.77 15.83
N GLN A 22 -3.19 18.06 16.72
CA GLN A 22 -3.42 18.01 18.18
C GLN A 22 -4.41 19.08 18.67
N GLU A 23 -4.49 20.23 17.98
CA GLU A 23 -5.49 21.26 18.27
C GLU A 23 -6.87 20.92 17.70
N ILE A 24 -6.92 20.39 16.48
CA ILE A 24 -8.18 20.00 15.82
C ILE A 24 -8.83 18.83 16.53
N ARG A 25 -8.03 17.90 17.06
CA ARG A 25 -8.48 16.67 17.74
C ARG A 25 -9.49 15.87 16.91
N PRO A 26 -9.09 15.38 15.72
CA PRO A 26 -9.99 14.55 14.92
C PRO A 26 -10.38 13.30 15.71
N ARG A 27 -11.68 13.06 15.88
CA ARG A 27 -12.20 11.85 16.56
C ARG A 27 -12.00 10.59 15.73
N ILE A 28 -12.07 10.72 14.40
CA ILE A 28 -11.91 9.62 13.46
C ILE A 28 -10.74 9.96 12.53
N VAL A 29 -9.80 9.02 12.38
CA VAL A 29 -8.69 9.12 11.45
C VAL A 29 -8.76 7.93 10.50
N VAL A 30 -8.70 8.21 9.19
CA VAL A 30 -8.65 7.18 8.14
C VAL A 30 -7.29 7.29 7.45
N VAL A 31 -6.57 6.17 7.36
CA VAL A 31 -5.25 6.09 6.73
C VAL A 31 -5.34 5.12 5.56
N GLU A 32 -5.24 5.66 4.35
CA GLU A 32 -5.04 4.88 3.12
C GLU A 32 -3.55 4.49 2.96
N GLU A 33 -3.31 3.44 2.18
CA GLU A 33 -1.97 2.88 1.93
C GLU A 33 -1.20 2.55 3.23
N ALA A 34 -1.92 2.20 4.31
CA ALA A 34 -1.37 2.08 5.65
C ALA A 34 -0.26 1.02 5.76
N ALA A 35 -0.22 0.06 4.83
CA ALA A 35 0.85 -0.94 4.74
C ALA A 35 2.20 -0.35 4.28
N GLU A 36 2.19 0.74 3.50
CA GLU A 36 3.37 1.39 2.92
C GLU A 36 3.86 2.59 3.77
N VAL A 37 3.12 2.94 4.82
CA VAL A 37 3.42 4.09 5.66
C VAL A 37 4.20 3.65 6.90
N LEU A 38 5.29 4.39 7.20
CA LEU A 38 6.04 4.21 8.44
C LEU A 38 5.12 4.41 9.65
N GLU A 39 5.21 3.49 10.62
CA GLU A 39 4.44 3.57 11.85
C GLU A 39 4.54 4.94 12.54
N ALA A 40 5.76 5.50 12.61
CA ALA A 40 6.01 6.79 13.23
C ALA A 40 5.18 7.92 12.61
N HIS A 41 4.96 7.89 11.29
CA HIS A 41 4.10 8.87 10.63
C HIS A 41 2.66 8.71 11.09
N ILE A 42 2.11 7.49 11.11
CA ILE A 42 0.73 7.24 11.55
C ILE A 42 0.55 7.69 13.01
N VAL A 43 1.43 7.24 13.91
CA VAL A 43 1.35 7.56 15.34
C VAL A 43 1.39 9.08 15.58
N SER A 44 2.21 9.82 14.82
CA SER A 44 2.28 11.27 14.95
C SER A 44 0.95 11.96 14.61
N THR A 45 0.16 11.41 13.68
CA THR A 45 -1.14 11.98 13.29
C THR A 45 -2.24 11.79 14.34
N LEU A 46 -2.06 10.85 15.27
CA LEU A 46 -3.08 10.52 16.26
C LEU A 46 -3.07 11.56 17.39
N SER A 47 -4.22 12.19 17.61
CA SER A 47 -4.42 13.10 18.73
C SER A 47 -4.96 12.38 19.96
N ARG A 48 -4.84 12.97 21.16
CA ARG A 48 -5.51 12.45 22.37
C ARG A 48 -7.03 12.39 22.26
N GLY A 49 -7.63 13.12 21.32
CA GLY A 49 -9.07 13.09 21.06
C GLY A 49 -9.48 12.07 20.00
N CYS A 50 -8.54 11.28 19.45
CA CYS A 50 -8.85 10.24 18.49
C CYS A 50 -9.52 9.06 19.20
N GLU A 51 -10.73 8.73 18.76
CA GLU A 51 -11.56 7.64 19.29
C GLU A 51 -11.56 6.43 18.34
N HIS A 52 -11.34 6.66 17.04
CA HIS A 52 -11.36 5.61 16.03
C HIS A 52 -10.29 5.82 14.96
N VAL A 53 -9.56 4.75 14.64
CA VAL A 53 -8.55 4.73 13.57
C VAL A 53 -8.93 3.62 12.59
N VAL A 54 -9.12 3.98 11.32
CA VAL A 54 -9.35 3.05 10.21
C VAL A 54 -8.07 2.97 9.40
N LEU A 55 -7.46 1.80 9.34
CA LEU A 55 -6.26 1.56 8.53
C LEU A 55 -6.67 0.72 7.32
N ILE A 56 -6.44 1.26 6.13
CA ILE A 56 -6.73 0.60 4.85
C ILE A 56 -5.38 0.40 4.16
N GLY A 57 -5.06 -0.85 3.81
CA GLY A 57 -3.80 -1.18 3.16
C GLY A 57 -3.70 -2.65 2.80
N ASP A 58 -2.59 -3.02 2.17
CA ASP A 58 -2.31 -4.39 1.75
C ASP A 58 -0.93 -4.84 2.24
N HIS A 59 -0.92 -5.67 3.29
CA HIS A 59 0.30 -6.19 3.90
C HIS A 59 1.05 -7.22 3.04
N LYS A 60 0.47 -7.65 1.91
CA LYS A 60 1.09 -8.55 0.94
C LYS A 60 1.75 -7.81 -0.23
N GLN A 61 1.67 -6.47 -0.27
CA GLN A 61 2.30 -5.62 -1.29
C GLN A 61 3.57 -4.95 -0.76
N LEU A 62 3.85 -3.72 -1.20
CA LEU A 62 5.02 -2.97 -0.81
C LEU A 62 5.00 -2.67 0.69
N LYS A 63 6.19 -2.63 1.27
CA LYS A 63 6.43 -2.22 2.65
C LYS A 63 6.95 -0.78 2.68
N PRO A 64 6.86 -0.07 3.81
CA PRO A 64 7.53 1.20 3.98
C PRO A 64 9.03 1.03 3.72
N SER A 65 9.63 1.98 3.01
CA SER A 65 11.06 1.97 2.68
C SER A 65 11.81 3.05 3.46
N PRO A 66 12.42 2.73 4.62
CA PRO A 66 13.33 3.65 5.30
C PRO A 66 14.53 4.02 4.42
N THR A 67 14.98 5.27 4.49
CA THR A 67 16.16 5.76 3.74
C THR A 67 17.44 4.96 4.05
N VAL A 68 17.51 4.36 5.24
CA VAL A 68 18.67 3.57 5.69
C VAL A 68 18.27 2.11 5.78
N TYR A 69 18.78 1.29 4.86
CA TYR A 69 18.52 -0.16 4.81
C TYR A 69 18.83 -0.91 6.11
N LYS A 70 19.92 -0.53 6.80
CA LYS A 70 20.26 -1.11 8.11
C LYS A 70 19.20 -0.81 9.17
N LEU A 71 18.51 0.33 9.08
CA LEU A 71 17.44 0.66 10.00
C LEU A 71 16.16 -0.13 9.70
N ALA A 72 15.87 -0.36 8.42
CA ALA A 72 14.78 -1.23 7.99
C ALA A 72 14.92 -2.64 8.55
N THR A 73 16.06 -3.28 8.29
CA THR A 73 16.26 -4.72 8.56
C THR A 73 16.69 -5.06 9.98
N LYS A 74 17.51 -4.22 10.63
CA LYS A 74 18.02 -4.51 11.99
C LYS A 74 17.03 -4.09 13.09
N TYR A 75 16.24 -3.05 12.83
CA TYR A 75 15.31 -2.47 13.82
C TYR A 75 13.85 -2.55 13.38
N ASN A 76 13.55 -3.29 12.31
CA ASN A 76 12.21 -3.55 11.82
C ASN A 76 11.40 -2.28 11.49
N LEU A 77 12.07 -1.19 11.06
CA LEU A 77 11.39 0.04 10.68
C LEU A 77 10.60 -0.08 9.36
N GLU A 78 10.76 -1.19 8.64
CA GLU A 78 9.94 -1.56 7.49
C GLU A 78 8.63 -2.27 7.87
N ILE A 79 8.36 -2.49 9.15
CA ILE A 79 7.06 -3.02 9.59
C ILE A 79 6.15 -1.81 9.83
N SER A 80 5.10 -1.69 9.02
CA SER A 80 4.07 -0.66 9.21
C SER A 80 3.23 -0.95 10.45
N LEU A 81 2.53 0.08 10.96
CA LEU A 81 1.55 -0.13 12.04
C LEU A 81 0.50 -1.16 11.63
N PHE A 82 0.05 -1.10 10.37
CA PHE A 82 -0.92 -2.02 9.78
C PHE A 82 -0.42 -3.46 9.79
N GLU A 83 0.79 -3.73 9.27
CA GLU A 83 1.38 -5.07 9.28
C GLU A 83 1.57 -5.57 10.72
N ARG A 84 2.03 -4.70 11.63
CA ARG A 84 2.22 -5.07 13.04
C ARG A 84 0.91 -5.47 13.72
N MET A 85 -0.19 -4.77 13.47
CA MET A 85 -1.50 -5.11 14.01
C MET A 85 -1.96 -6.50 13.54
N ILE A 86 -1.74 -6.82 12.27
CA ILE A 86 -2.05 -8.13 11.70
C ILE A 86 -1.19 -9.23 12.34
N CYS A 87 0.12 -9.00 12.46
CA CYS A 87 1.05 -9.93 13.13
C CYS A 87 0.68 -10.18 14.61
N ASN A 88 0.03 -9.20 15.26
CA ASN A 88 -0.48 -9.33 16.62
C ASN A 88 -1.89 -9.94 16.69
N ASN A 89 -2.37 -10.57 15.62
CA ASN A 89 -3.67 -11.24 15.52
C ASN A 89 -4.87 -10.29 15.75
N MET A 90 -4.75 -9.01 15.40
CA MET A 90 -5.91 -8.14 15.34
C MET A 90 -6.84 -8.58 14.22
N ALA A 91 -8.15 -8.53 14.46
CA ALA A 91 -9.15 -8.79 13.44
C ALA A 91 -9.05 -7.74 12.32
N TYR A 92 -9.14 -8.20 11.08
CA TYR A 92 -9.20 -7.35 9.89
C TYR A 92 -10.12 -7.99 8.85
N ASP A 93 -10.67 -7.15 7.98
CA ASP A 93 -11.47 -7.58 6.84
C ASP A 93 -10.66 -7.45 5.55
N CYS A 94 -10.80 -8.42 4.65
CA CYS A 94 -10.15 -8.42 3.35
C CYS A 94 -11.20 -8.32 2.24
N LEU A 95 -11.08 -7.30 1.39
CA LEU A 95 -11.95 -7.13 0.22
C LEU A 95 -11.66 -8.22 -0.81
N GLN A 96 -12.70 -8.98 -1.19
CA GLN A 96 -12.54 -10.15 -2.05
C GLN A 96 -12.72 -9.85 -3.54
N PHE A 97 -13.51 -8.83 -3.89
CA PHE A 97 -13.85 -8.52 -5.28
C PHE A 97 -12.90 -7.47 -5.86
N GLN A 98 -12.36 -7.74 -7.05
CA GLN A 98 -11.55 -6.79 -7.81
C GLN A 98 -12.30 -6.31 -9.05
N HIS A 99 -12.16 -5.01 -9.34
CA HIS A 99 -12.89 -4.32 -10.41
C HIS A 99 -11.96 -3.74 -11.50
N ARG A 100 -10.67 -4.10 -11.52
CA ARG A 100 -9.68 -3.48 -12.42
C ARG A 100 -9.12 -4.43 -13.46
N MET A 101 -8.66 -5.60 -13.05
CA MET A 101 -7.87 -6.53 -13.88
C MET A 101 -8.77 -7.43 -14.70
N ARG A 102 -8.32 -7.79 -15.92
CA ARG A 102 -8.88 -8.93 -16.65
C ARG A 102 -8.72 -10.22 -15.84
N PRO A 103 -9.66 -11.17 -15.95
CA PRO A 103 -9.52 -12.49 -15.32
C PRO A 103 -8.21 -13.22 -15.66
N ASP A 104 -7.68 -13.03 -16.87
CA ASP A 104 -6.40 -13.62 -17.30
C ASP A 104 -5.22 -13.15 -16.45
N ILE A 105 -5.23 -11.87 -16.04
CA ILE A 105 -4.20 -11.25 -15.20
C ILE A 105 -4.44 -11.62 -13.72
N SER A 106 -5.68 -11.46 -13.24
CA SER A 106 -6.01 -11.71 -11.82
C SER A 106 -5.78 -13.17 -11.43
N LYS A 107 -5.95 -14.11 -12.36
CA LYS A 107 -5.64 -15.55 -12.18
C LYS A 107 -4.22 -15.77 -11.69
N MET A 108 -3.24 -14.99 -12.15
CA MET A 108 -1.86 -15.11 -11.70
C MET A 108 -1.69 -14.67 -10.24
N LEU A 109 -2.45 -13.66 -9.81
CA LEU A 109 -2.39 -13.11 -8.45
C LEU A 109 -3.07 -14.00 -7.41
N ARG A 110 -3.93 -14.93 -7.81
CA ARG A 110 -4.60 -15.87 -6.87
C ARG A 110 -3.63 -16.71 -6.05
N LYS A 111 -2.39 -16.89 -6.50
CA LYS A 111 -1.32 -17.53 -5.70
C LYS A 111 -0.97 -16.71 -4.45
N ILE A 112 -1.06 -15.39 -4.53
CA ILE A 112 -0.78 -14.45 -3.44
C ILE A 112 -2.08 -14.12 -2.67
N TYR A 113 -3.20 -14.03 -3.38
CA TYR A 113 -4.54 -13.71 -2.87
C TYR A 113 -5.54 -14.83 -3.20
N PRO A 114 -5.61 -15.92 -2.41
CA PRO A 114 -6.46 -17.08 -2.73
C PRO A 114 -7.95 -16.75 -2.85
N GLU A 115 -8.44 -15.80 -2.05
CA GLU A 115 -9.84 -15.39 -1.99
C GLU A 115 -10.24 -14.34 -3.05
N LEU A 116 -9.32 -13.95 -3.94
CA LEU A 116 -9.55 -12.91 -4.95
C LEU A 116 -10.54 -13.37 -6.02
N LYS A 117 -11.64 -12.62 -6.13
CA LYS A 117 -12.76 -12.82 -7.06
C LYS A 117 -12.82 -11.68 -8.07
N ASP A 118 -13.17 -12.01 -9.30
CA ASP A 118 -13.37 -11.03 -10.36
C ASP A 118 -14.83 -10.56 -10.35
N ASP A 119 -15.02 -9.25 -10.30
CA ASP A 119 -16.33 -8.64 -10.48
C ASP A 119 -16.84 -8.81 -11.92
N ASP A 120 -18.16 -8.73 -12.14
CA ASP A 120 -18.74 -8.88 -13.47
C ASP A 120 -18.29 -7.76 -14.44
N ALA A 121 -17.98 -6.57 -13.92
CA ALA A 121 -17.53 -5.43 -14.74
C ALA A 121 -16.25 -5.73 -15.55
N VAL A 122 -15.35 -6.58 -15.05
CA VAL A 122 -14.06 -6.88 -15.71
C VAL A 122 -14.13 -8.04 -16.70
N LYS A 123 -15.22 -8.80 -16.71
CA LYS A 123 -15.39 -9.98 -17.58
C LYS A 123 -15.72 -9.59 -19.03
N GLY A 124 -16.21 -8.36 -19.24
CA GLY A 124 -16.62 -7.84 -20.55
C GLY A 124 -15.54 -7.06 -21.30
N TYR A 125 -14.29 -7.01 -20.82
CA TYR A 125 -13.25 -6.24 -21.49
C TYR A 125 -12.92 -6.83 -22.88
N GLN A 126 -13.01 -6.01 -23.92
CA GLN A 126 -12.68 -6.41 -25.30
C GLN A 126 -11.22 -6.83 -25.45
N ASP A 127 -10.90 -7.81 -26.28
CA ASP A 127 -9.52 -8.23 -26.49
C ASP A 127 -8.62 -7.10 -27.01
N VAL A 128 -7.35 -7.15 -26.63
CA VAL A 128 -6.35 -6.18 -27.09
C VAL A 128 -6.12 -6.40 -28.58
N LYS A 129 -6.35 -5.34 -29.37
CA LYS A 129 -6.24 -5.40 -30.83
C LYS A 129 -4.79 -5.60 -31.27
N GLY A 130 -4.61 -6.40 -32.31
CA GLY A 130 -3.28 -6.62 -32.93
C GLY A 130 -2.42 -7.68 -32.26
N ILE A 131 -2.90 -8.32 -31.20
CA ILE A 131 -2.22 -9.44 -30.52
C ILE A 131 -3.18 -10.62 -30.34
N SER A 132 -2.63 -11.84 -30.28
CA SER A 132 -3.41 -13.09 -30.20
C SER A 132 -3.86 -13.45 -28.78
N SER A 133 -3.28 -12.82 -27.76
CA SER A 133 -3.58 -13.07 -26.35
C SER A 133 -3.52 -11.76 -25.57
N ASN A 134 -4.40 -11.60 -24.58
CA ASN A 134 -4.41 -10.44 -23.67
C ASN A 134 -3.24 -10.44 -22.67
N VAL A 135 -2.54 -11.57 -22.53
CA VAL A 135 -1.35 -11.73 -21.68
C VAL A 135 -0.31 -12.55 -22.43
N PHE A 136 0.89 -11.99 -22.59
CA PHE A 136 2.05 -12.68 -23.16
C PHE A 136 3.32 -12.19 -22.47
N PHE A 137 4.33 -13.06 -22.37
CA PHE A 137 5.64 -12.73 -21.83
C PHE A 137 6.63 -12.71 -22.97
N ILE A 138 7.45 -11.67 -23.05
CA ILE A 138 8.59 -11.60 -23.96
C ILE A 138 9.82 -11.95 -23.12
N ASP A 139 10.51 -13.00 -23.54
CA ASP A 139 11.82 -13.35 -23.00
C ASP A 139 12.90 -12.78 -23.93
N HIS A 140 13.96 -12.22 -23.36
CA HIS A 140 15.10 -11.73 -24.12
C HIS A 140 16.40 -11.94 -23.35
N THR A 141 17.49 -12.12 -24.08
CA THR A 141 18.82 -12.39 -23.52
C THR A 141 19.82 -11.25 -23.77
N TYR A 142 19.35 -10.08 -24.18
CA TYR A 142 20.20 -8.89 -24.34
C TYR A 142 20.76 -8.43 -23.00
N GLU A 143 22.06 -8.13 -22.97
CA GLU A 143 22.72 -7.61 -21.78
C GLU A 143 22.25 -6.19 -21.47
N GLU A 144 22.07 -5.89 -20.18
CA GLU A 144 21.77 -4.54 -19.70
C GLU A 144 23.00 -3.64 -19.86
N THR A 145 22.83 -2.45 -20.43
CA THR A 145 23.88 -1.42 -20.43
C THR A 145 23.98 -0.84 -19.02
N SER A 146 25.19 -0.79 -18.46
CA SER A 146 25.41 -0.18 -17.15
C SER A 146 25.30 1.35 -17.24
N GLU A 147 24.26 1.93 -16.63
CA GLU A 147 24.20 3.35 -16.30
C GLU A 147 24.46 3.52 -14.80
N ASP A 148 25.39 4.41 -14.45
CA ASP A 148 25.87 4.61 -13.06
C ASP A 148 24.76 5.05 -12.06
N ASP A 149 23.61 5.50 -12.56
CA ASP A 149 22.50 6.01 -11.74
C ASP A 149 21.39 4.99 -11.45
N LEU A 150 21.46 3.77 -12.00
CA LEU A 150 20.45 2.74 -11.73
C LEU A 150 20.77 1.99 -10.43
N LYS A 151 19.98 2.26 -9.38
CA LYS A 151 19.94 1.46 -8.15
C LYS A 151 19.25 0.12 -8.37
N SER A 152 19.75 -0.69 -9.30
CA SER A 152 19.43 -2.11 -9.32
C SER A 152 20.15 -2.75 -8.13
N LEU A 153 19.39 -3.22 -7.13
CA LEU A 153 19.93 -3.99 -6.02
C LEU A 153 20.64 -5.22 -6.62
N LYS A 154 21.98 -5.20 -6.65
CA LYS A 154 22.76 -6.40 -6.91
C LYS A 154 22.34 -7.43 -5.86
N ARG A 155 21.64 -8.48 -6.30
CA ARG A 155 21.39 -9.63 -5.44
C ARG A 155 22.76 -10.22 -5.04
N PRO A 156 22.97 -10.55 -3.76
CA PRO A 156 24.20 -11.20 -3.31
C PRO A 156 24.40 -12.56 -3.99
#